data_AF-A0A4S8JIX6-F1
#
_entry.id   AF-A0A4S8JIX6-F1
#
_cell.length_a   1.000
_cell.length_b   1.000
_cell.length_c   1.000
_cell.angle_alpha   90.00
_cell.angle_beta   90.00
_cell.angle_gamma   90.00
#
_symmetry.space_group_name_H-M   'P 1'
#
loop_
_entity.id
_entity.type
_entity.pdbx_description
1 polymer ?
#
loop_
_entity_poly.entity_id
_entity_poly.type
_entity_poly.pdbx_seq_one_letter_code
_entity_poly.pdbx_strand_id
1 'polypeptide(L)'
;MSLLSAVDISFTGERGQDSTQKTDGRMLFAGNTDESASQETKSVGSSIDRDVALAQVETEKKLSLIKAWEESEKTKAENKSQKKLSAITSWENSKKATLEAELKKIEEKIENQKAEYAEKMKNKIAMIHKAAEEKRALVEAKRGEELLKAEETAAKYRATGQAPKKGFSCFSA
;
A
#
# COMPACT_ATOMS: atom_id res chain seq x y z
N MET A 1 -7.77 29.19 -0.92
CA MET A 1 -8.07 27.95 -1.69
C MET A 1 -7.54 26.78 -0.87
N SER A 2 -8.00 26.61 0.37
CA SER A 2 -9.21 25.88 0.77
C SER A 2 -9.22 24.42 0.29
N LEU A 3 -8.79 23.57 1.22
CA LEU A 3 -9.35 22.26 1.56
C LEU A 3 -9.30 21.18 0.46
N LEU A 4 -8.16 20.49 0.34
CA LEU A 4 -8.21 19.05 0.11
C LEU A 4 -8.22 18.37 1.47
N SER A 5 -9.42 18.03 1.92
CA SER A 5 -9.67 17.08 2.99
C SER A 5 -8.95 15.78 2.66
N ALA A 6 -8.02 15.37 3.53
CA ALA A 6 -7.52 14.02 3.57
C ALA A 6 -8.71 13.07 3.71
N VAL A 7 -8.84 12.11 2.80
CA VAL A 7 -9.61 10.88 3.05
C VAL A 7 -8.62 9.92 3.67
N ASP A 8 -8.34 10.10 4.94
CA ASP A 8 -7.68 9.09 5.76
C ASP A 8 -8.70 7.97 6.00
N ILE A 9 -8.82 7.05 5.03
CA ILE A 9 -9.39 5.73 5.29
C ILE A 9 -8.37 4.99 6.14
N SER A 10 -8.42 5.27 7.44
CA SER A 10 -7.83 4.43 8.47
C SER A 10 -8.66 3.16 8.56
N PHE A 11 -8.48 2.24 7.61
CA PHE A 11 -8.80 0.83 7.85
C PHE A 11 -7.62 0.26 8.63
N THR A 12 -7.67 0.44 9.94
CA THR A 12 -6.83 -0.29 10.87
C THR A 12 -7.09 -1.77 10.64
N GLY A 13 -6.23 -2.39 9.84
CA GLY A 13 -6.11 -3.83 9.78
C GLY A 13 -5.63 -4.30 11.15
N GLU A 14 -6.56 -4.52 12.07
CA GLU A 14 -6.37 -5.44 13.17
C GLU A 14 -6.08 -6.80 12.54
N ARG A 15 -4.78 -7.05 12.41
CA ARG A 15 -4.19 -8.36 12.24
C ARG A 15 -4.62 -9.16 13.45
N GLY A 16 -5.80 -9.79 13.36
CA GLY A 16 -6.22 -10.83 14.28
C GLY A 16 -5.10 -11.86 14.32
N GLN A 17 -4.32 -11.84 15.39
CA GLN A 17 -3.47 -12.95 15.78
C GLN A 17 -4.43 -14.09 16.10
N ASP A 18 -4.76 -14.91 15.10
CA ASP A 18 -5.28 -16.23 15.36
C ASP A 18 -4.09 -17.07 15.82
N SER A 19 -3.80 -16.95 17.12
CA SER A 19 -2.92 -17.86 17.81
C SER A 19 -3.53 -19.24 17.67
N THR A 20 -3.01 -20.03 16.74
CA THR A 20 -3.06 -21.48 16.84
C THR A 20 -2.45 -21.85 18.19
N GLN A 21 -3.29 -21.99 19.21
CA GLN A 21 -2.95 -22.72 20.43
C GLN A 21 -2.81 -24.18 20.03
N LYS A 22 -1.60 -24.51 19.59
CA LYS A 22 -1.10 -25.88 19.61
C LYS A 22 -1.04 -26.26 21.08
N THR A 23 -2.11 -26.86 21.60
CA THR A 23 -2.05 -27.58 22.87
C THR A 23 -1.23 -28.84 22.62
N ASP A 24 0.08 -28.71 22.73
CA ASP A 24 0.97 -29.84 22.91
C ASP A 24 0.53 -30.53 24.21
N GLY A 25 -0.18 -31.65 24.05
CA GLY A 25 -0.59 -32.53 25.14
C GLY A 25 0.64 -33.17 25.79
N ARG A 26 1.36 -32.38 26.60
CA ARG A 26 2.35 -32.87 27.55
C ARG A 26 1.57 -33.38 28.76
N MET A 27 1.32 -34.68 28.76
CA MET A 27 0.80 -35.42 29.90
C MET A 27 1.81 -35.33 31.04
N LEU A 28 1.61 -34.39 31.97
CA LEU A 28 2.36 -34.33 33.22
C LEU A 28 1.72 -35.33 34.18
N PHE A 29 2.29 -36.53 34.23
CA PHE A 29 2.20 -37.40 35.40
C PHE A 29 2.93 -36.72 36.56
N ALA A 30 2.18 -36.21 37.53
CA ALA A 30 2.68 -35.90 38.86
C ALA A 30 1.77 -36.63 39.85
N GLY A 31 2.34 -37.63 40.52
CA GLY A 31 1.66 -38.40 41.54
C GLY A 31 1.44 -37.60 42.81
N ASN A 32 0.59 -38.16 43.66
CA ASN A 32 0.78 -38.12 45.11
C ASN A 32 0.20 -39.43 45.66
N THR A 33 1.12 -40.31 46.03
CA THR A 33 0.87 -41.49 46.84
C THR A 33 1.33 -41.10 48.23
N ASP A 34 0.42 -41.01 49.20
CA ASP A 34 0.75 -41.11 50.62
C ASP A 34 -0.46 -41.70 51.35
N GLU A 35 -0.37 -43.03 51.47
CA GLU A 35 -0.50 -43.81 52.70
C GLU A 35 -1.32 -43.20 53.87
N SER A 36 -2.45 -43.85 54.20
CA SER A 36 -2.87 -43.96 55.59
C SER A 36 -3.65 -45.27 55.80
N ALA A 37 -3.04 -46.16 56.57
CA ALA A 37 -3.56 -47.44 57.00
C ALA A 37 -4.57 -47.26 58.15
N SER A 38 -5.67 -48.05 58.16
CA SER A 38 -5.86 -49.13 59.14
C SER A 38 -7.33 -49.58 59.30
N GLN A 39 -7.48 -50.90 59.11
CA GLN A 39 -8.28 -51.86 59.87
C GLN A 39 -9.79 -52.02 59.70
N GLU A 40 -10.12 -53.31 59.57
CA GLU A 40 -11.36 -53.99 59.20
C GLU A 40 -12.47 -53.90 60.25
N THR A 41 -13.73 -53.81 59.81
CA THR A 41 -14.84 -54.61 60.36
C THR A 41 -15.98 -54.85 59.33
N LYS A 42 -16.30 -56.13 59.10
CA LYS A 42 -17.64 -56.71 58.75
C LYS A 42 -18.36 -56.34 57.42
N SER A 43 -17.81 -56.84 56.32
CA SER A 43 -18.39 -57.76 55.30
C SER A 43 -19.89 -57.81 54.87
N VAL A 44 -20.78 -56.84 55.13
CA VAL A 44 -22.14 -56.85 54.51
C VAL A 44 -22.56 -55.53 53.84
N GLY A 45 -22.06 -54.37 54.28
CA GLY A 45 -22.35 -53.06 53.64
C GLY A 45 -21.49 -52.73 52.42
N SER A 46 -20.28 -53.29 52.33
CA SER A 46 -19.29 -52.94 51.28
C SER A 46 -19.68 -53.41 49.87
N SER A 47 -20.57 -54.40 49.72
CA SER A 47 -21.00 -54.82 48.38
C SER A 47 -21.99 -53.85 47.76
N ILE A 48 -22.96 -53.38 48.54
CA ILE A 48 -24.02 -52.49 48.06
C ILE A 48 -23.43 -51.12 47.69
N ASP A 49 -22.54 -50.56 48.52
CA ASP A 49 -21.87 -49.29 48.20
C ASP A 49 -21.02 -49.38 46.92
N ARG A 50 -20.39 -50.53 46.66
CA ARG A 50 -19.66 -50.77 45.40
C ARG A 50 -20.60 -50.83 44.21
N ASP A 51 -21.74 -51.50 44.33
CA ASP A 51 -22.73 -51.59 43.25
C ASP A 51 -23.36 -50.21 42.95
N VAL A 52 -23.61 -49.39 43.97
CA VAL A 52 -24.06 -47.99 43.80
C VAL A 52 -22.98 -47.14 43.12
N ALA A 53 -21.71 -47.26 43.54
CA ALA A 53 -20.60 -46.55 42.91
C ALA A 53 -20.39 -46.97 41.45
N LEU A 54 -20.55 -48.27 41.13
CA LEU A 54 -20.48 -48.77 39.75
C LEU A 54 -21.61 -48.20 38.90
N ALA A 55 -22.84 -48.16 39.41
CA ALA A 55 -23.97 -47.56 38.70
C ALA A 55 -23.74 -46.06 38.44
N GLN A 56 -23.19 -45.31 39.40
CA GLN A 56 -22.81 -43.91 39.21
C GLN A 56 -21.76 -43.76 38.11
N VAL A 57 -20.68 -44.54 38.15
CA VAL A 57 -19.63 -44.53 37.12
C VAL A 57 -20.21 -44.89 35.74
N GLU A 58 -21.13 -45.83 35.64
CA GLU A 58 -21.82 -46.14 34.38
C GLU A 58 -22.68 -44.99 33.87
N THR A 59 -23.38 -44.27 34.75
CA THR A 59 -24.15 -43.09 34.35
C THR A 59 -23.24 -41.94 33.91
N GLU A 60 -22.12 -41.71 34.59
CA GLU A 60 -21.12 -40.71 34.21
C GLU A 60 -20.45 -41.04 32.88
N LYS A 61 -20.16 -42.32 32.62
CA LYS A 61 -19.67 -42.79 31.30
C LYS A 61 -20.69 -42.51 30.20
N LYS A 62 -21.98 -42.77 30.43
CA LYS A 62 -23.04 -42.46 29.46
C LYS A 62 -23.15 -40.95 29.21
N LEU A 63 -23.15 -40.14 30.27
CA LEU A 63 -23.24 -38.69 30.17
C LEU A 63 -22.03 -38.07 29.46
N SER A 64 -20.82 -38.56 29.74
CA SER A 64 -19.62 -38.10 29.05
C SER A 64 -19.62 -38.47 27.56
N LEU A 65 -20.10 -39.65 27.20
CA LEU A 65 -20.26 -40.05 25.80
C LEU A 65 -21.30 -39.18 25.07
N ILE A 66 -22.45 -38.90 25.70
CA ILE A 66 -23.49 -38.01 25.13
C ILE A 66 -22.92 -36.61 24.92
N LYS A 67 -22.22 -36.05 25.92
CA LYS A 67 -21.58 -34.73 25.81
C LYS A 67 -20.54 -34.68 24.70
N ALA A 68 -19.69 -35.71 24.59
CA ALA A 68 -18.68 -35.79 23.53
C ALA A 68 -19.33 -35.87 22.13
N TRP A 69 -20.43 -36.60 22.00
CA TRP A 69 -21.18 -36.67 20.75
C TRP A 69 -21.85 -35.32 20.40
N GLU A 70 -22.50 -34.68 21.37
CA GLU A 70 -23.10 -33.36 21.19
C GLU A 70 -22.07 -32.32 20.75
N GLU A 71 -20.90 -32.30 21.39
CA GLU A 71 -19.81 -31.40 21.05
C GLU A 71 -19.24 -31.69 19.65
N SER A 72 -19.16 -32.97 19.26
CA SER A 72 -18.78 -33.36 17.90
C SER A 72 -19.78 -32.83 16.85
N GLU A 73 -21.09 -32.92 17.12
CA GLU A 73 -22.12 -32.41 16.22
C GLU A 73 -22.09 -30.88 16.12
N LYS A 74 -21.91 -30.18 17.26
CA LYS A 74 -21.71 -28.72 17.27
C LYS A 74 -20.49 -28.31 16.44
N THR A 75 -19.37 -28.98 16.66
CA THR A 75 -18.12 -28.74 15.91
C THR A 75 -18.29 -28.98 14.41
N LYS A 76 -19.07 -29.99 13.99
CA LYS A 76 -19.38 -30.21 12.57
C LYS A 76 -20.20 -29.06 11.98
N ALA A 77 -21.20 -28.58 12.71
CA ALA A 77 -22.03 -27.45 12.27
C ALA A 77 -21.18 -26.17 12.13
N GLU A 78 -20.33 -25.90 13.12
CA GLU A 78 -19.44 -24.73 13.13
C GLU A 78 -18.39 -24.79 12.02
N ASN A 79 -17.75 -25.94 11.81
CA ASN A 79 -16.82 -26.09 10.69
C ASN A 79 -17.49 -25.85 9.33
N LYS A 80 -18.78 -26.18 9.20
CA LYS A 80 -19.54 -25.94 7.98
C LYS A 80 -19.88 -24.46 7.80
N SER A 81 -20.25 -23.74 8.85
CA SER A 81 -20.50 -22.29 8.79
C SER A 81 -19.20 -21.55 8.51
N GLN A 82 -18.12 -21.87 9.22
CA GLN A 82 -16.81 -21.24 9.07
C GLN A 82 -16.28 -21.37 7.63
N LYS A 83 -16.34 -22.57 7.04
CA LYS A 83 -15.95 -22.76 5.62
C LYS A 83 -16.73 -21.85 4.66
N LYS A 84 -18.03 -21.67 4.89
CA LYS A 84 -18.86 -20.78 4.07
C LYS A 84 -18.49 -19.32 4.27
N LEU A 85 -18.29 -18.90 5.52
CA LEU A 85 -17.87 -17.53 5.85
C LEU A 85 -16.51 -17.22 5.22
N SER A 86 -15.52 -18.10 5.37
CA SER A 86 -14.21 -17.92 4.73
C SER A 86 -14.30 -17.83 3.21
N ALA A 87 -15.18 -18.62 2.58
CA ALA A 87 -15.40 -18.55 1.12
C ALA A 87 -16.02 -17.21 0.70
N ILE A 88 -17.00 -16.70 1.46
CA ILE A 88 -17.62 -15.39 1.23
C ILE A 88 -16.57 -14.28 1.37
N THR A 89 -15.83 -14.25 2.48
CA THR A 89 -14.79 -13.25 2.72
C THR A 89 -13.70 -13.27 1.65
N SER A 90 -13.28 -14.46 1.20
CA SER A 90 -12.30 -14.58 0.11
C SER A 90 -12.85 -14.00 -1.21
N TRP A 91 -14.12 -14.27 -1.52
CA TRP A 91 -14.77 -13.72 -2.71
C TRP A 91 -14.92 -12.19 -2.65
N GLU A 92 -15.32 -11.65 -1.49
CA GLU A 92 -15.40 -10.20 -1.26
C GLU A 92 -14.03 -9.54 -1.44
N ASN A 93 -12.98 -10.12 -0.85
CA ASN A 93 -11.62 -9.62 -1.00
C ASN A 93 -11.16 -9.65 -2.45
N SER A 94 -11.51 -10.69 -3.22
CA SER A 94 -11.20 -10.76 -4.65
C SER A 94 -11.89 -9.65 -5.45
N LYS A 95 -13.16 -9.37 -5.17
CA LYS A 95 -13.90 -8.27 -5.81
C LYS A 95 -13.34 -6.90 -5.44
N LYS A 96 -13.03 -6.69 -4.16
CA LYS A 96 -12.40 -5.47 -3.68
C LYS A 96 -11.04 -5.23 -4.35
N ALA A 97 -10.18 -6.25 -4.37
CA ALA A 97 -8.87 -6.15 -5.02
C ALA A 97 -8.97 -5.86 -6.53
N THR A 98 -9.99 -6.40 -7.21
CA THR A 98 -10.24 -6.10 -8.63
C THR A 98 -10.56 -4.62 -8.84
N LEU A 99 -11.46 -4.06 -8.02
CA LEU A 99 -11.83 -2.64 -8.11
C LEU A 99 -10.68 -1.71 -7.72
N GLU A 100 -9.91 -2.06 -6.70
CA GLU A 100 -8.72 -1.31 -6.29
C GLU A 100 -7.64 -1.29 -7.40
N ALA A 101 -7.46 -2.40 -8.11
CA ALA A 101 -6.55 -2.47 -9.25
C ALA A 101 -7.02 -1.59 -10.43
N GLU A 102 -8.32 -1.56 -10.71
CA GLU A 102 -8.90 -0.67 -11.74
C GLU A 102 -8.72 0.81 -11.38
N LEU A 103 -8.96 1.17 -10.11
CA LEU A 103 -8.74 2.52 -9.60
C LEU A 103 -7.28 2.94 -9.77
N LYS A 104 -6.34 2.10 -9.34
CA LYS A 104 -4.90 2.38 -9.47
C LYS A 104 -4.48 2.57 -10.93
N LYS A 105 -5.04 1.78 -11.85
CA LYS A 105 -4.79 1.91 -13.29
C LYS A 105 -5.30 3.25 -13.85
N ILE A 106 -6.41 3.77 -13.34
CA ILE A 106 -6.94 5.09 -13.74
C ILE A 106 -6.04 6.20 -13.19
N GLU A 107 -5.61 6.10 -11.94
CA GLU A 107 -4.70 7.07 -11.31
C GLU A 107 -3.37 7.18 -12.07
N GLU A 108 -2.76 6.03 -12.43
CA GLU A 108 -1.54 6.00 -13.23
C GLU A 108 -1.72 6.67 -14.60
N LYS A 109 -2.85 6.42 -15.27
CA LYS A 109 -3.16 7.09 -16.55
C LYS A 109 -3.25 8.60 -16.40
N ILE A 110 -3.90 9.08 -15.35
CA ILE A 110 -4.04 10.52 -15.10
C ILE A 110 -2.66 11.13 -14.83
N GLU A 111 -1.81 10.45 -14.06
CA GLU A 111 -0.47 10.94 -13.75
C GLU A 111 0.42 10.98 -15.01
N ASN A 112 0.38 9.94 -15.85
CA ASN A 112 1.07 9.92 -17.13
C ASN A 112 0.61 11.05 -18.05
N GLN A 113 -0.71 11.29 -18.14
CA GLN A 113 -1.25 12.40 -18.92
C GLN A 113 -0.75 13.75 -18.41
N LYS A 114 -0.74 13.97 -17.09
CA LYS A 114 -0.20 15.21 -16.50
C LYS A 114 1.28 15.41 -16.87
N ALA A 115 2.09 14.36 -16.78
CA ALA A 115 3.50 14.41 -17.15
C ALA A 115 3.69 14.77 -18.63
N GLU A 116 2.96 14.12 -19.54
CA GLU A 116 3.00 14.41 -20.98
C GLU A 116 2.62 15.86 -21.30
N TYR A 117 1.55 16.38 -20.67
CA TYR A 117 1.12 17.77 -20.87
C TYR A 117 2.15 18.76 -20.32
N ALA A 118 2.74 18.47 -19.16
CA ALA A 118 3.81 19.30 -18.59
C ALA A 118 5.03 19.34 -19.51
N GLU A 119 5.43 18.21 -20.09
CA GLU A 119 6.54 18.14 -21.06
C GLU A 119 6.22 18.94 -22.33
N LYS A 120 5.04 18.74 -22.93
CA LYS A 120 4.58 19.52 -24.09
C LYS A 120 4.63 21.02 -23.83
N MET A 121 4.26 21.46 -22.63
CA MET A 121 4.32 22.87 -22.26
C MET A 121 5.77 23.37 -22.16
N LYS A 122 6.66 22.61 -21.51
CA LYS A 122 8.09 22.94 -21.42
C LYS A 122 8.73 23.01 -22.80
N ASN A 123 8.41 22.09 -23.70
CA ASN A 123 8.92 22.08 -25.08
C ASN A 123 8.46 23.32 -25.85
N LYS A 124 7.20 23.73 -25.72
CA LYS A 124 6.71 24.99 -26.33
C LYS A 124 7.44 26.22 -25.78
N ILE A 125 7.66 26.29 -24.47
CA ILE A 125 8.42 27.37 -23.85
C ILE A 125 9.85 27.40 -24.40
N ALA A 126 10.52 26.25 -24.49
CA ALA A 126 11.86 26.14 -25.06
C ALA A 126 11.91 26.59 -26.53
N MET A 127 10.91 26.21 -27.34
CA MET A 127 10.80 26.67 -28.74
C MET A 127 10.67 28.18 -28.85
N ILE A 128 9.83 28.80 -28.00
CA ILE A 128 9.67 30.26 -27.97
C ILE A 128 11.00 30.93 -27.59
N HIS A 129 11.69 30.41 -26.58
CA HIS A 129 12.98 30.92 -26.15
C HIS A 129 14.01 30.85 -27.26
N LYS A 130 14.16 29.68 -27.89
CA LYS A 130 15.06 29.47 -29.03
C LYS A 130 14.76 30.44 -30.18
N ALA A 131 13.49 30.59 -30.56
CA ALA A 131 13.11 31.53 -31.62
C ALA A 131 13.42 33.00 -31.26
N ALA A 132 13.31 33.37 -29.99
CA ALA A 132 13.70 34.70 -29.53
C ALA A 132 15.23 34.90 -29.57
N GLU A 133 16.00 33.90 -29.18
CA GLU A 133 17.46 33.91 -29.26
C GLU A 133 17.97 33.99 -30.70
N GLU A 134 17.37 33.22 -31.61
CA GLU A 134 17.67 33.29 -33.05
C GLU A 134 17.45 34.71 -33.59
N LYS A 135 16.35 35.37 -33.22
CA LYS A 135 16.09 36.77 -33.60
C LYS A 135 17.13 37.73 -33.02
N ARG A 136 17.53 37.55 -31.76
CA ARG A 136 18.58 38.38 -31.13
C ARG A 136 19.93 38.18 -31.83
N ALA A 137 20.29 36.94 -32.15
CA ALA A 137 21.52 36.62 -32.87
C ALA A 137 21.54 37.26 -34.27
N LEU A 138 20.41 37.23 -35.00
CA LEU A 138 20.29 37.90 -36.30
C LEU A 138 20.46 39.42 -36.20
N VAL A 139 19.90 40.06 -35.18
CA VAL A 139 20.08 41.50 -34.94
C VAL A 139 21.54 41.81 -34.65
N GLU A 140 22.21 41.04 -33.79
CA GLU A 140 23.61 41.27 -33.45
C GLU A 140 24.54 41.01 -34.65
N ALA A 141 24.23 40.00 -35.48
CA ALA A 141 24.98 39.74 -36.72
C ALA A 141 24.87 40.92 -37.70
N LYS A 142 23.67 41.49 -37.90
CA LYS A 142 23.48 42.68 -38.74
C LYS A 142 24.21 43.89 -38.17
N ARG A 143 24.16 44.09 -36.85
CA ARG A 143 24.90 45.17 -36.18
C ARG A 143 26.41 45.03 -36.41
N GLY A 144 26.95 43.82 -36.29
CA GLY A 144 28.35 43.53 -36.59
C GLY A 144 28.72 43.82 -38.05
N GLU A 145 27.86 43.43 -39.00
CA GLU A 145 28.05 43.70 -40.43
C GLU A 145 28.09 45.21 -40.73
N GLU A 146 27.17 45.99 -40.17
CA GLU A 146 27.12 47.45 -40.34
C GLU A 146 28.36 48.14 -39.75
N LEU A 147 28.84 47.68 -38.58
CA LEU A 147 30.08 48.17 -37.98
C LEU A 147 31.30 47.88 -38.85
N LEU A 148 31.43 46.64 -39.35
CA LEU A 148 32.53 46.27 -40.25
C LEU A 148 32.50 47.11 -41.53
N LYS A 149 31.32 47.31 -42.14
CA LYS A 149 31.15 48.18 -43.31
C LYS A 149 31.58 49.63 -43.02
N ALA A 150 31.23 50.15 -41.85
CA ALA A 150 31.63 51.50 -41.44
C ALA A 150 33.15 51.59 -41.25
N GLU A 151 33.77 50.58 -40.63
CA GLU A 151 35.22 50.51 -40.43
C GLU A 151 35.98 50.40 -41.76
N GLU A 152 35.56 49.51 -42.65
CA GLU A 152 36.13 49.38 -44.00
C GLU A 152 36.03 50.70 -44.78
N THR A 153 34.89 51.37 -44.68
CA THR A 153 34.66 52.66 -45.34
C THR A 153 35.57 53.75 -44.74
N ALA A 154 35.71 53.80 -43.41
CA ALA A 154 36.63 54.70 -42.75
C ALA A 154 38.10 54.43 -43.14
N ALA A 155 38.51 53.16 -43.22
CA ALA A 155 39.84 52.76 -43.67
C ALA A 155 40.09 53.19 -45.13
N LYS A 156 39.12 53.02 -46.03
CA LYS A 156 39.20 53.51 -47.43
C LYS A 156 39.42 55.02 -47.49
N TYR A 157 38.68 55.81 -46.70
CA TYR A 157 38.86 57.26 -46.66
C TYR A 157 40.24 57.65 -46.08
N ARG A 158 40.72 56.98 -45.03
CA ARG A 158 42.07 57.19 -44.48
C ARG A 158 43.17 56.90 -45.50
N ALA A 159 43.02 55.84 -46.30
CA ALA A 159 44.01 55.46 -47.32
C ALA A 159 44.00 56.38 -48.55
N THR A 160 42.83 56.86 -48.97
CA THR A 160 42.67 57.70 -50.17
C THR A 160 42.81 59.21 -49.90
N GLY A 161 42.81 59.64 -48.63
CA GLY A 161 42.89 61.05 -48.24
C GLY A 161 41.64 61.87 -48.56
N GLN A 162 40.54 61.23 -48.99
CA GLN A 162 39.28 61.92 -49.28
C GLN A 162 38.42 62.01 -48.01
N ALA A 163 37.84 63.18 -47.75
CA ALA A 163 36.87 63.36 -46.68
C ALA A 163 35.52 62.69 -47.03
N PRO A 164 34.82 62.08 -46.06
CA PRO A 164 33.49 61.52 -46.29
C PRO A 164 32.52 62.57 -46.86
N LYS A 165 31.88 62.26 -47.99
CA LYS A 165 31.02 63.20 -48.73
C LYS A 165 29.60 63.36 -48.16
N LYS A 166 29.18 62.50 -47.23
CA LYS A 166 27.90 62.62 -46.51
C LYS A 166 28.17 63.07 -45.07
N GLY A 167 27.62 64.21 -44.68
CA GLY A 167 27.61 64.66 -43.28
C GLY A 167 26.78 63.73 -42.40
N PHE A 168 27.18 63.61 -41.13
CA PHE A 168 26.45 62.91 -40.07
C PHE A 168 25.10 63.61 -39.83
N SER A 169 24.08 63.24 -40.61
CA SER A 169 22.71 63.71 -40.40
C SER A 169 21.98 62.71 -39.50
N CYS A 170 21.51 63.22 -38.35
CA CYS A 170 20.54 62.67 -37.39
C CYS A 170 21.02 61.62 -36.36
N PHE A 171 21.58 62.11 -35.25
CA PHE A 171 21.14 61.69 -33.92
C PHE A 171 20.00 62.64 -33.51
N SER A 172 18.74 62.24 -33.69
CA SER A 172 17.60 62.95 -33.11
C SER A 172 16.62 61.92 -32.56
N ALA A 173 16.52 61.94 -31.22
CA ALA A 173 15.52 61.36 -30.30
C ALA A 173 14.68 60.17 -30.75
#